data_AF-A0A1I3TYJ8-F1
#
_entry.id   AF-A0A1I3TYJ8-F1
#
_cell.length_a   1.000
_cell.length_b   1.000
_cell.length_c   1.000
_cell.angle_alpha   90.00
_cell.angle_beta   90.00
_cell.angle_gamma   90.00
#
_symmetry.space_group_name_H-M   'P 1'
#
loop_
_entity.id
_entity.type
_entity.pdbx_description
1 polymer ?
#
loop_
_entity_poly.entity_id
_entity_poly.type
_entity_poly.pdbx_seq_one_letter_code
_entity_poly.pdbx_strand_id
1 'polypeptide(L)'
;MRGEIIGVWSEMWRQVWSKLAKHNDAPEDLFCELYRELNKSFVVKLDPATSLAAIVDDKDEARIAFRDTKVTALNGELSAVEFLERAHTVIEDFGSEALTNRYFLLIRDFLDKYSLRYDLRRPFSLHPTLPGVFARLMRDLRHVTSQDAALAALMHDFEECVRDLKGDQSPRKVKQCISAQFNLLEALFKQHPDVVAFNATARREANTFGAMCDRTSVWPHEQIKESAKGIYRFANDYPGIRHAGTAASQLREIEMRDLVSVTIMLAGFTPYFTDALDAGHAYSD
;
A
#
# COMPACT_ATOMS: atom_id res chain seq x y z
N MET A 1 7.13 8.85 -2.79
CA MET A 1 6.18 8.21 -3.72
C MET A 1 4.78 8.54 -3.24
N ARG A 2 3.93 9.15 -4.08
CA ARG A 2 2.52 9.32 -3.73
C ARG A 2 1.74 8.01 -3.89
N GLY A 3 2.25 7.06 -4.67
CA GLY A 3 1.86 5.64 -4.71
C GLY A 3 0.47 5.35 -5.28
N GLU A 4 -0.45 6.31 -5.17
CA GLU A 4 -1.87 6.20 -5.44
C GLU A 4 -2.34 7.28 -6.41
N ILE A 5 -3.37 6.96 -7.20
CA ILE A 5 -4.01 7.83 -8.18
C ILE A 5 -4.60 9.07 -7.51
N ILE A 6 -5.29 8.91 -6.37
CA ILE A 6 -5.90 10.03 -5.62
C ILE A 6 -4.86 11.08 -5.22
N GLY A 7 -3.63 10.67 -4.90
CA GLY A 7 -2.54 11.57 -4.53
C GLY A 7 -2.02 12.44 -5.68
N VAL A 8 -2.34 12.08 -6.92
CA VAL A 8 -1.95 12.80 -8.15
C VAL A 8 -3.13 13.11 -9.07
N TRP A 9 -4.37 13.04 -8.55
CA TRP A 9 -5.60 13.20 -9.33
C TRP A 9 -5.62 14.50 -10.16
N SER A 10 -5.19 15.62 -9.56
CA SER A 10 -5.12 16.93 -10.24
C SER A 10 -4.22 16.94 -11.48
N GLU A 11 -3.24 16.03 -11.55
CA GLU A 11 -2.34 15.91 -12.71
C GLU A 11 -2.97 15.14 -13.87
N MET A 12 -4.02 14.33 -13.62
CA MET A 12 -4.65 13.52 -14.66
C MET A 12 -5.23 14.37 -15.78
N TRP A 13 -5.78 15.55 -15.46
CA TRP A 13 -6.28 16.47 -16.48
C TRP A 13 -5.21 16.82 -17.51
N ARG A 14 -4.05 17.30 -17.03
CA ARG A 14 -2.95 17.73 -17.90
C ARG A 14 -2.28 16.56 -18.60
N GLN A 15 -2.13 15.44 -17.91
CA GLN A 15 -1.31 14.32 -18.39
C GLN A 15 -2.07 13.32 -19.25
N VAL A 16 -3.36 13.14 -19.01
CA VAL A 16 -4.22 12.14 -19.67
C VAL A 16 -5.35 12.84 -20.41
N TRP A 17 -6.31 13.42 -19.69
CA TRP A 17 -7.61 13.81 -20.26
C TRP A 17 -7.52 14.91 -21.32
N SER A 18 -6.74 15.97 -21.06
CA SER A 18 -6.53 17.04 -22.05
C SER A 18 -5.75 16.56 -23.27
N LYS A 19 -4.94 15.50 -23.18
CA LYS A 19 -4.21 14.95 -24.32
C LYS A 19 -5.08 13.98 -25.12
N LEU A 20 -5.96 13.24 -24.44
CA LEU A 20 -6.94 12.38 -25.07
C LEU A 20 -7.94 13.21 -25.88
N ALA A 21 -8.49 14.28 -25.30
CA ALA A 21 -9.43 15.17 -25.95
C ALA A 21 -8.90 15.97 -27.15
N LYS A 22 -7.57 15.96 -27.36
CA LYS A 22 -6.91 16.56 -28.53
C LYS A 22 -6.65 15.55 -29.65
N HIS A 23 -7.01 14.29 -29.45
CA HIS A 23 -6.89 13.27 -30.47
C HIS A 23 -7.92 13.53 -31.58
N ASN A 24 -7.56 13.28 -32.84
CA ASN A 24 -8.43 13.56 -33.98
C ASN A 24 -9.75 12.78 -33.94
N ASP A 25 -9.71 11.58 -33.39
CA ASP A 25 -10.89 10.71 -33.26
C ASP A 25 -11.67 10.93 -31.95
N ALA A 26 -11.30 11.94 -31.15
CA ALA A 26 -12.02 12.23 -29.92
C ALA A 26 -13.39 12.86 -30.25
N PRO A 27 -14.51 12.25 -29.84
CA PRO A 27 -15.83 12.78 -30.11
C PRO A 27 -16.13 13.99 -29.22
N GLU A 28 -17.01 14.87 -29.68
CA GLU A 28 -17.31 16.13 -28.98
C GLU A 28 -18.01 15.90 -27.62
N ASP A 29 -18.75 14.81 -27.48
CA ASP A 29 -19.49 14.38 -26.29
C ASP A 29 -18.69 13.44 -25.38
N LEU A 30 -17.38 13.24 -25.65
CA LEU A 30 -16.50 12.39 -24.84
C LEU A 30 -16.61 12.68 -23.34
N PHE A 31 -16.61 13.96 -22.95
CA PHE A 31 -16.68 14.34 -21.54
C PHE A 31 -18.08 14.22 -20.93
N CYS A 32 -19.15 14.20 -21.75
CA CYS A 32 -20.49 13.90 -21.27
C CYS A 32 -20.54 12.46 -20.73
N GLU A 33 -20.04 11.51 -21.52
CA GLU A 33 -20.01 10.09 -21.13
C GLU A 33 -18.98 9.82 -20.03
N LEU A 34 -17.78 10.39 -20.11
CA LEU A 34 -16.78 10.24 -19.05
C LEU A 34 -17.24 10.82 -17.71
N TYR A 35 -17.95 11.96 -17.71
CA TYR A 35 -18.46 12.55 -16.47
C TYR A 35 -19.62 11.73 -15.89
N ARG A 36 -20.48 11.16 -16.74
CA ARG A 36 -21.51 10.20 -16.32
C ARG A 36 -20.91 8.99 -15.59
N GLU A 37 -19.81 8.44 -16.10
CA GLU A 37 -19.09 7.35 -15.42
C GLU A 37 -18.34 7.80 -14.17
N LEU A 38 -17.75 9.00 -14.18
CA LEU A 38 -17.02 9.55 -13.04
C LEU A 38 -17.95 9.79 -11.84
N ASN A 39 -19.20 10.22 -12.07
CA ASN A 39 -20.20 10.41 -11.02
C ASN A 39 -20.46 9.13 -10.21
N LYS A 40 -20.27 7.94 -10.80
CA LYS A 40 -20.43 6.66 -10.07
C LYS A 40 -19.38 6.46 -8.99
N SER A 41 -18.23 7.13 -9.10
CA SER A 41 -17.13 7.11 -8.14
C SER A 41 -17.23 8.20 -7.07
N PHE A 42 -18.28 9.02 -7.07
CA PHE A 42 -18.44 10.08 -6.08
C PHE A 42 -18.93 9.54 -4.73
N VAL A 43 -18.48 10.18 -3.65
CA VAL A 43 -19.01 9.98 -2.28
C VAL A 43 -20.51 10.30 -2.25
N VAL A 44 -20.88 11.44 -2.85
CA VAL A 44 -22.28 11.85 -3.04
C VAL A 44 -22.54 11.92 -4.54
N LYS A 45 -23.29 10.95 -5.03
CA LYS A 45 -23.64 10.84 -6.45
C LYS A 45 -24.68 11.88 -6.80
N LEU A 46 -24.50 12.54 -7.94
CA LEU A 46 -25.51 13.40 -8.54
C LEU A 46 -26.69 12.56 -9.01
N ASP A 47 -27.90 13.09 -8.82
CA ASP A 47 -29.14 12.48 -9.28
C ASP A 47 -29.15 12.38 -10.82
N PRO A 48 -29.32 11.17 -11.39
CA PRO A 48 -29.27 10.96 -12.84
C PRO A 48 -30.33 11.74 -13.63
N ALA A 49 -31.52 11.96 -13.06
CA ALA A 49 -32.65 12.55 -13.76
C ALA A 49 -32.66 14.08 -13.75
N THR A 50 -31.88 14.69 -12.86
CA THR A 50 -31.87 16.13 -12.66
C THR A 50 -30.45 16.70 -12.74
N SER A 51 -29.71 16.68 -11.63
CA SER A 51 -28.40 17.35 -11.51
C SER A 51 -27.33 16.79 -12.44
N LEU A 52 -27.30 15.48 -12.69
CA LEU A 52 -26.35 14.90 -13.64
C LEU A 52 -26.76 15.21 -15.07
N ALA A 53 -28.05 15.06 -15.41
CA ALA A 53 -28.59 15.34 -16.74
C ALA A 53 -28.27 16.78 -17.19
N ALA A 54 -28.50 17.75 -16.30
CA ALA A 54 -28.20 19.16 -16.56
C ALA A 54 -26.74 19.40 -16.99
N ILE A 55 -25.79 18.66 -16.42
CA ILE A 55 -24.36 18.80 -16.75
C ILE A 55 -24.02 18.06 -18.03
N VAL A 56 -24.51 16.83 -18.23
CA VAL A 56 -24.10 15.98 -19.36
C VAL A 56 -24.82 16.32 -20.67
N ASP A 57 -25.91 17.08 -20.63
CA ASP A 57 -26.61 17.59 -21.81
C ASP A 57 -25.87 18.76 -22.48
N ASP A 58 -24.90 19.39 -21.79
CA ASP A 58 -24.01 20.43 -22.31
C ASP A 58 -22.55 19.96 -22.33
N LYS A 59 -21.95 19.93 -23.53
CA LYS A 59 -20.58 19.41 -23.75
C LYS A 59 -19.51 20.25 -23.05
N ASP A 60 -19.69 21.57 -22.99
CA ASP A 60 -18.74 22.46 -22.34
C ASP A 60 -18.87 22.38 -20.83
N GLU A 61 -20.11 22.28 -20.31
CA GLU A 61 -20.37 22.10 -18.88
C GLU A 61 -19.81 20.77 -18.37
N ALA A 62 -20.07 19.65 -19.07
CA ALA A 62 -19.53 18.34 -18.73
C ALA A 62 -18.00 18.34 -18.68
N ARG A 63 -17.35 19.00 -19.64
CA ARG A 63 -15.89 19.11 -19.68
C ARG A 63 -15.33 19.93 -18.51
N ILE A 64 -15.97 21.04 -18.17
CA ILE A 64 -15.57 21.88 -17.03
C ILE A 64 -15.76 21.11 -15.72
N ALA A 65 -16.93 20.49 -15.52
CA ALA A 65 -17.23 19.70 -14.33
C ALA A 65 -16.25 18.53 -14.15
N PHE A 66 -15.93 17.82 -15.24
CA PHE A 66 -14.94 16.75 -15.23
C PHE A 66 -13.55 17.26 -14.83
N ARG A 67 -13.08 18.36 -15.42
CA ARG A 67 -11.78 18.96 -15.07
C ARG A 67 -11.72 19.41 -13.62
N ASP A 68 -12.80 20.00 -13.12
CA ASP A 68 -12.80 20.69 -11.84
C ASP A 68 -13.10 19.75 -10.66
N THR A 69 -13.43 18.49 -10.95
CA THR A 69 -13.61 17.42 -9.96
C THR A 69 -12.39 17.28 -9.06
N LYS A 70 -12.61 17.46 -7.75
CA LYS A 70 -11.58 17.33 -6.73
C LYS A 70 -11.53 15.92 -6.18
N VAL A 71 -10.36 15.52 -5.67
CA VAL A 71 -10.17 14.22 -5.01
C VAL A 71 -11.14 14.01 -3.84
N THR A 72 -11.53 15.07 -3.14
CA THR A 72 -12.50 15.02 -2.03
C THR A 72 -13.91 14.63 -2.46
N ALA A 73 -14.22 14.70 -3.75
CA ALA A 73 -15.49 14.21 -4.27
C ALA A 73 -15.48 12.69 -4.50
N LEU A 74 -14.30 12.07 -4.64
CA LEU A 74 -14.14 10.65 -4.95
C LEU A 74 -14.23 9.78 -3.69
N ASN A 75 -14.85 8.62 -3.83
CA ASN A 75 -14.98 7.62 -2.78
C ASN A 75 -13.75 6.72 -2.69
N GLY A 76 -12.59 7.30 -2.41
CA GLY A 76 -11.35 6.55 -2.19
C GLY A 76 -10.57 6.19 -3.46
N GLU A 77 -9.50 5.43 -3.26
CA GLU A 77 -8.53 5.08 -4.31
C GLU A 77 -9.08 3.96 -5.20
N LEU A 78 -9.79 2.98 -4.62
CA LEU A 78 -10.43 1.92 -5.40
C LEU A 78 -11.44 2.51 -6.40
N SER A 79 -12.31 3.43 -5.96
CA SER A 79 -13.28 4.08 -6.85
C SER A 79 -12.62 4.87 -7.98
N ALA A 80 -11.42 5.43 -7.74
CA ALA A 80 -10.64 6.10 -8.78
C ALA A 80 -10.07 5.10 -9.80
N VAL A 81 -9.51 3.98 -9.34
CA VAL A 81 -9.01 2.88 -10.19
C VAL A 81 -10.14 2.35 -11.08
N GLU A 82 -11.26 1.97 -10.49
CA GLU A 82 -12.40 1.41 -11.23
C GLU A 82 -12.96 2.41 -12.25
N PHE A 83 -12.94 3.72 -11.95
CA PHE A 83 -13.31 4.73 -12.92
C PHE A 83 -12.38 4.72 -14.14
N LEU A 84 -11.06 4.59 -13.96
CA LEU A 84 -10.14 4.53 -15.10
C LEU A 84 -10.40 3.31 -15.99
N GLU A 85 -10.78 2.19 -15.39
CA GLU A 85 -11.17 0.98 -16.12
C GLU A 85 -12.51 1.17 -16.86
N ARG A 86 -13.54 1.73 -16.21
CA ARG A 86 -14.82 2.05 -16.87
C ARG A 86 -14.69 3.09 -17.97
N ALA A 87 -13.79 4.07 -17.80
CA ALA A 87 -13.49 5.06 -18.82
C ALA A 87 -12.94 4.42 -20.10
N HIS A 88 -12.19 3.30 -20.00
CA HIS A 88 -11.78 2.55 -21.18
C HIS A 88 -12.98 2.01 -21.95
N THR A 89 -13.96 1.41 -21.26
CA THR A 89 -15.19 0.91 -21.89
C THR A 89 -15.93 2.02 -22.62
N VAL A 90 -16.10 3.19 -22.00
CA VAL A 90 -16.71 4.36 -22.66
C VAL A 90 -15.95 4.77 -23.92
N ILE A 91 -14.62 4.82 -23.85
CA ILE A 91 -13.78 5.21 -24.99
C ILE A 91 -13.87 4.17 -26.12
N GLU A 92 -13.93 2.89 -25.77
CA GLU A 92 -14.09 1.77 -26.69
C GLU A 92 -15.46 1.79 -27.39
N ASP A 93 -16.53 2.17 -26.68
CA ASP A 93 -17.89 2.26 -27.21
C ASP A 93 -18.03 3.30 -28.33
N PHE A 94 -17.15 4.30 -28.40
CA PHE A 94 -17.09 5.24 -29.53
C PHE A 94 -16.51 4.62 -30.82
N GLY A 95 -15.98 3.41 -30.76
CA GLY A 95 -15.57 2.61 -31.93
C GLY A 95 -14.24 3.02 -32.58
N SER A 96 -13.44 3.90 -31.96
CA SER A 96 -12.09 4.25 -32.44
C SER A 96 -11.01 3.46 -31.70
N GLU A 97 -10.45 2.43 -32.37
CA GLU A 97 -9.29 1.68 -31.85
C GLU A 97 -8.08 2.59 -31.57
N ALA A 98 -7.89 3.62 -32.39
CA ALA A 98 -6.81 4.58 -32.21
C ALA A 98 -6.98 5.41 -30.93
N LEU A 99 -8.21 5.88 -30.63
CA LEU A 99 -8.52 6.60 -29.40
C LEU A 99 -8.38 5.70 -28.16
N THR A 100 -8.87 4.47 -28.24
CA THR A 100 -8.75 3.46 -27.17
C THR A 100 -7.29 3.15 -26.86
N ASN A 101 -6.47 2.89 -27.89
CA ASN A 101 -5.04 2.66 -27.72
C ASN A 101 -4.33 3.93 -27.22
N ARG A 102 -4.76 5.12 -27.63
CA ARG A 102 -4.23 6.39 -27.12
C ARG A 102 -4.48 6.53 -25.62
N TYR A 103 -5.68 6.20 -25.15
CA TYR A 103 -6.00 6.20 -23.72
C TYR A 103 -5.12 5.23 -22.94
N PHE A 104 -4.97 3.99 -23.42
CA PHE A 104 -4.08 2.99 -22.82
C PHE A 104 -2.65 3.52 -22.64
N LEU A 105 -2.06 4.09 -23.69
CA LEU A 105 -0.69 4.62 -23.64
C LEU A 105 -0.56 5.80 -22.67
N LEU A 106 -1.55 6.71 -22.64
CA LEU A 106 -1.53 7.86 -21.73
C LEU A 106 -1.59 7.43 -20.27
N ILE A 107 -2.38 6.39 -19.96
CA ILE A 107 -2.49 5.86 -18.60
C ILE A 107 -1.20 5.14 -18.21
N ARG A 108 -0.65 4.28 -19.07
CA ARG A 108 0.64 3.63 -18.82
C ARG A 108 1.74 4.65 -18.52
N ASP A 109 1.89 5.65 -19.38
CA ASP A 109 2.90 6.70 -19.20
C ASP A 109 2.65 7.53 -17.92
N PHE A 110 1.39 7.68 -17.49
CA PHE A 110 1.03 8.33 -16.24
C PHE A 110 1.42 7.49 -15.01
N LEU A 111 1.14 6.19 -15.02
CA LEU A 111 1.52 5.25 -13.96
C LEU A 111 3.04 5.25 -13.77
N ASP A 112 3.80 5.13 -14.86
CA ASP A 112 5.27 5.13 -14.85
C ASP A 112 5.82 6.45 -14.30
N LYS A 113 5.33 7.58 -14.83
CA LYS A 113 5.81 8.92 -14.49
C LYS A 113 5.67 9.25 -13.00
N TYR A 114 4.57 8.81 -12.37
CA TYR A 114 4.31 9.08 -10.95
C TYR A 114 4.68 7.90 -10.05
N SER A 115 5.25 6.83 -10.62
CA SER A 115 5.60 5.58 -9.92
C SER A 115 4.42 5.08 -9.09
N LEU A 116 3.25 5.00 -9.74
CA LEU A 116 2.02 4.54 -9.12
C LEU A 116 2.07 3.02 -8.94
N ARG A 117 1.32 2.53 -7.97
CA ARG A 117 1.41 1.13 -7.51
C ARG A 117 0.76 0.10 -8.45
N TYR A 118 0.38 0.48 -9.66
CA TYR A 118 -0.41 -0.36 -10.58
C TYR A 118 0.35 -0.69 -11.87
N ASP A 119 0.15 -1.91 -12.35
CA ASP A 119 0.54 -2.38 -13.69
C ASP A 119 -0.71 -2.40 -14.59
N LEU A 120 -0.59 -1.85 -15.80
CA LEU A 120 -1.68 -1.77 -16.77
C LEU A 120 -1.65 -2.97 -17.71
N ARG A 121 -2.72 -3.77 -17.71
CA ARG A 121 -2.89 -4.96 -18.54
C ARG A 121 -3.96 -4.78 -19.60
N ARG A 122 -3.81 -5.48 -20.73
CA ARG A 122 -4.82 -5.49 -21.81
C ARG A 122 -6.03 -6.37 -21.45
N PRO A 123 -7.25 -6.06 -21.92
CA PRO A 123 -7.59 -4.90 -22.77
C PRO A 123 -7.42 -3.56 -22.05
N PHE A 124 -7.90 -3.45 -20.80
CA PHE A 124 -7.53 -2.37 -19.87
C PHE A 124 -7.91 -2.76 -18.44
N SER A 125 -6.93 -3.11 -17.60
CA SER A 125 -7.14 -3.38 -16.17
C SER A 125 -5.89 -3.00 -15.37
N LEU A 126 -6.09 -2.46 -14.17
CA LEU A 126 -5.05 -1.97 -13.27
C LEU A 126 -4.83 -2.96 -12.14
N HIS A 127 -3.64 -3.55 -12.09
CA HIS A 127 -3.31 -4.58 -11.10
C HIS A 127 -2.29 -4.03 -10.10
N PRO A 128 -2.49 -4.20 -8.79
CA PRO A 128 -1.46 -3.86 -7.82
C PRO A 128 -0.15 -4.57 -8.13
N THR A 129 0.94 -3.82 -8.11
CA THR A 129 2.30 -4.36 -8.23
C THR A 129 2.77 -4.89 -6.88
N LEU A 130 3.68 -5.88 -6.87
CA LEU A 130 4.26 -6.38 -5.62
C LEU A 130 4.92 -5.26 -4.77
N PRO A 131 5.77 -4.37 -5.34
CA PRO A 131 6.25 -3.20 -4.61
C PRO A 131 5.13 -2.32 -4.05
N GLY A 132 4.03 -2.19 -4.80
CA GLY A 132 2.82 -1.50 -4.38
C GLY A 132 2.17 -2.09 -3.13
N VAL A 133 2.05 -3.41 -3.07
CA VAL A 133 1.53 -4.14 -1.91
C VAL A 133 2.41 -3.89 -0.68
N PHE A 134 3.73 -3.99 -0.82
CA PHE A 134 4.66 -3.69 0.28
C PHE A 134 4.58 -2.22 0.72
N ALA A 135 4.46 -1.28 -0.23
CA ALA A 135 4.33 0.14 0.10
C ALA A 135 3.05 0.43 0.88
N ARG A 136 1.93 -0.22 0.53
CA ARG A 136 0.67 -0.15 1.28
C ARG A 136 0.84 -0.72 2.68
N LEU A 137 1.37 -1.94 2.81
CA LEU A 137 1.62 -2.58 4.10
C LEU A 137 2.44 -1.70 5.05
N MET A 138 3.52 -1.08 4.57
CA MET A 138 4.34 -0.17 5.37
C MET A 138 3.61 1.13 5.75
N ARG A 139 2.69 1.62 4.91
CA ARG A 139 1.84 2.76 5.25
C ARG A 139 0.84 2.39 6.33
N ASP A 140 0.19 1.24 6.21
CA ASP A 140 -0.83 0.81 7.15
C ASP A 140 -0.18 0.50 8.51
N LEU A 141 1.02 -0.11 8.51
CA LEU A 141 1.82 -0.27 9.72
C LEU A 141 2.13 1.08 10.40
N ARG A 142 2.52 2.12 9.64
CA ARG A 142 2.69 3.48 10.19
C ARG A 142 1.39 4.02 10.78
N HIS A 143 0.26 3.81 10.09
CA HIS A 143 -1.03 4.30 10.56
C HIS A 143 -1.44 3.62 11.87
N VAL A 144 -1.36 2.29 11.94
CA VAL A 144 -1.68 1.50 13.13
C VAL A 144 -0.78 1.90 14.30
N THR A 145 0.54 1.95 14.08
CA THR A 145 1.51 2.32 15.13
C THR A 145 1.35 3.75 15.60
N SER A 146 0.87 4.67 14.75
CA SER A 146 0.61 6.07 15.14
C SER A 146 -0.54 6.24 16.15
N GLN A 147 -1.38 5.23 16.33
CA GLN A 147 -2.48 5.25 17.29
C GLN A 147 -2.02 5.03 18.75
N ASP A 148 -0.78 4.59 18.95
CA ASP A 148 -0.19 4.33 20.27
C ASP A 148 1.18 5.03 20.37
N ALA A 149 1.38 5.83 21.42
CA ALA A 149 2.59 6.65 21.56
C ALA A 149 3.89 5.82 21.67
N ALA A 150 3.82 4.64 22.29
CA ALA A 150 4.98 3.76 22.44
C ALA A 150 5.31 3.05 21.11
N LEU A 151 4.29 2.57 20.39
CA LEU A 151 4.48 2.01 19.05
C LEU A 151 4.96 3.05 18.05
N ALA A 152 4.44 4.28 18.11
CA ALA A 152 4.87 5.37 17.24
C ALA A 152 6.36 5.69 17.44
N ALA A 153 6.85 5.69 18.69
CA ALA A 153 8.27 5.87 18.99
C ALA A 153 9.13 4.74 18.40
N LEU A 154 8.72 3.47 18.57
CA LEU A 154 9.43 2.32 17.99
C LEU A 154 9.44 2.33 16.46
N MET A 155 8.33 2.76 15.83
CA MET A 155 8.25 2.90 14.39
C MET A 155 9.18 4.01 13.89
N HIS A 156 9.24 5.14 14.60
CA HIS A 156 10.17 6.21 14.31
C HIS A 156 11.64 5.76 14.43
N ASP A 157 11.99 5.06 15.51
CA ASP A 157 13.34 4.52 15.73
C ASP A 157 13.76 3.56 14.61
N PHE A 158 12.86 2.69 14.16
CA PHE A 158 13.10 1.81 13.03
C PHE A 158 13.35 2.61 11.74
N GLU A 159 12.51 3.60 11.43
CA GLU A 159 12.70 4.43 10.23
C GLU A 159 14.00 5.27 10.27
N GLU A 160 14.37 5.80 11.45
CA GLU A 160 15.65 6.51 11.64
C GLU A 160 16.84 5.57 11.40
N CYS A 161 16.80 4.34 11.93
CA CYS A 161 17.84 3.35 11.65
C CYS A 161 17.97 3.06 10.14
N VAL A 162 16.86 3.02 9.40
CA VAL A 162 16.88 2.86 7.94
C VAL A 162 17.50 4.08 7.25
N ARG A 163 17.18 5.30 7.71
CA ARG A 163 17.74 6.55 7.14
C ARG A 163 19.26 6.64 7.36
N ASP A 164 19.75 6.23 8.52
CA ASP A 164 21.17 6.22 8.88
C ASP A 164 22.04 5.38 7.93
N LEU A 165 21.47 4.32 7.34
CA LEU A 165 22.18 3.45 6.39
C LEU A 165 22.57 4.16 5.09
N LYS A 166 22.04 5.36 4.82
CA LYS A 166 22.51 6.20 3.73
C LYS A 166 23.96 6.69 3.96
N GLY A 167 24.32 6.94 5.22
CA GLY A 167 25.64 7.45 5.60
C GLY A 167 26.62 6.36 6.03
N ASP A 168 26.14 5.31 6.70
CA ASP A 168 26.97 4.23 7.24
C ASP A 168 26.25 2.88 7.12
N GLN A 169 26.77 1.99 6.26
CA GLN A 169 26.27 0.62 6.07
C GLN A 169 27.10 -0.41 6.84
N SER A 170 27.78 0.01 7.91
CA SER A 170 28.58 -0.88 8.74
C SER A 170 27.72 -2.01 9.34
N PRO A 171 28.33 -3.16 9.64
CA PRO A 171 27.68 -4.27 10.33
C PRO A 171 26.96 -3.84 11.61
N ARG A 172 27.54 -2.89 12.35
CA ARG A 172 26.92 -2.30 13.54
C ARG A 172 25.59 -1.62 13.22
N LYS A 173 25.52 -0.78 12.18
CA LYS A 173 24.28 -0.10 11.77
C LYS A 173 23.24 -1.07 11.24
N VAL A 174 23.66 -2.09 10.50
CA VAL A 174 22.78 -3.18 10.06
C VAL A 174 22.14 -3.90 11.25
N LYS A 175 22.93 -4.29 12.26
CA LYS A 175 22.41 -4.93 13.50
C LYS A 175 21.42 -4.04 14.23
N GLN A 176 21.72 -2.74 14.35
CA GLN A 176 20.84 -1.76 15.00
C GLN A 176 19.48 -1.68 14.29
N CYS A 177 19.48 -1.63 12.95
CA CYS A 177 18.24 -1.60 12.17
C CYS A 177 17.39 -2.87 12.37
N ILE A 178 18.02 -4.05 12.36
CA ILE A 178 17.32 -5.31 12.63
C ILE A 178 16.75 -5.32 14.06
N SER A 179 17.54 -4.90 15.05
CA SER A 179 17.08 -4.84 16.44
C SER A 179 15.88 -3.90 16.60
N ALA A 180 15.90 -2.72 15.98
CA ALA A 180 14.78 -1.77 16.03
C ALA A 180 13.51 -2.38 15.43
N GLN A 181 13.63 -3.09 14.30
CA GLN A 181 12.50 -3.78 13.68
C GLN A 181 11.89 -4.83 14.60
N PHE A 182 12.70 -5.67 15.25
CA PHE A 182 12.19 -6.68 16.18
C PHE A 182 11.54 -6.07 17.42
N ASN A 183 12.04 -4.95 17.93
CA ASN A 183 11.43 -4.25 19.06
C ASN A 183 10.02 -3.76 18.68
N LEU A 184 9.88 -3.15 17.50
CA LEU A 184 8.59 -2.73 16.97
C LEU A 184 7.62 -3.91 16.85
N LEU A 185 8.04 -5.01 16.21
CA LEU A 185 7.17 -6.16 15.97
C LEU A 185 6.78 -6.91 17.24
N GLU A 186 7.70 -7.02 18.21
CA GLU A 186 7.39 -7.61 19.52
C GLU A 186 6.39 -6.74 20.29
N ALA A 187 6.55 -5.41 20.26
CA ALA A 187 5.60 -4.50 20.89
C ALA A 187 4.22 -4.55 20.21
N LEU A 188 4.18 -4.59 18.87
CA LEU A 188 2.95 -4.73 18.10
C LEU A 188 2.24 -6.05 18.43
N PHE A 189 2.97 -7.16 18.41
CA PHE A 189 2.38 -8.48 18.64
C PHE A 189 1.91 -8.69 20.09
N LYS A 190 2.50 -7.97 21.05
CA LYS A 190 2.04 -7.93 22.45
C LYS A 190 0.61 -7.39 22.59
N GLN A 191 0.16 -6.55 21.65
CA GLN A 191 -1.20 -6.01 21.63
C GLN A 191 -2.21 -6.94 20.95
N HIS A 192 -1.78 -8.08 20.40
CA HIS A 192 -2.67 -9.04 19.75
C HIS A 192 -3.73 -9.57 20.74
N PRO A 193 -5.02 -9.67 20.35
CA PRO A 193 -6.10 -10.08 21.24
C PRO A 193 -5.83 -11.39 21.99
N ASP A 194 -5.36 -12.44 21.29
CA ASP A 194 -5.03 -13.73 21.92
C ASP A 194 -3.93 -13.62 22.98
N VAL A 195 -2.92 -12.77 22.74
CA VAL A 195 -1.79 -12.57 23.67
C VAL A 195 -2.28 -11.82 24.91
N VAL A 196 -3.07 -10.77 24.72
CA VAL A 196 -3.67 -10.00 25.82
C VAL A 196 -4.58 -10.89 26.67
N ALA A 197 -5.45 -11.68 26.03
CA ALA A 197 -6.36 -12.60 26.72
C ALA A 197 -5.59 -13.66 27.52
N PHE A 198 -4.52 -14.24 26.95
CA PHE A 198 -3.66 -15.18 27.66
C PHE A 198 -2.99 -14.51 28.87
N ASN A 199 -2.35 -13.36 28.68
CA ASN A 199 -1.60 -12.68 29.74
C ASN A 199 -2.48 -12.19 30.89
N ALA A 200 -3.76 -11.88 30.64
CA ALA A 200 -4.70 -11.48 31.68
C ALA A 200 -4.96 -12.57 32.75
N THR A 201 -4.77 -13.85 32.40
CA THR A 201 -5.05 -15.00 33.28
C THR A 201 -3.81 -15.83 33.61
N ALA A 202 -2.72 -15.62 32.88
CA ALA A 202 -1.50 -16.40 33.03
C ALA A 202 -0.74 -16.06 34.31
N ARG A 203 -0.24 -17.10 35.00
CA ARG A 203 0.74 -16.93 36.09
C ARG A 203 2.10 -16.42 35.61
N ARG A 204 2.39 -16.58 34.32
CA ARG A 204 3.62 -16.12 33.66
C ARG A 204 3.27 -15.59 32.28
N GLU A 205 3.55 -14.33 32.05
CA GLU A 205 3.27 -13.65 30.78
C GLU A 205 4.10 -14.23 29.63
N ALA A 206 3.48 -14.32 28.46
CA ALA A 206 4.16 -14.44 27.19
C ALA A 206 4.64 -13.05 26.77
N ASN A 207 5.90 -12.73 27.09
CA ASN A 207 6.50 -11.41 26.89
C ASN A 207 7.59 -11.36 25.82
N THR A 208 7.94 -12.50 25.22
CA THR A 208 8.88 -12.59 24.09
C THR A 208 8.11 -12.92 22.81
N PHE A 209 8.60 -12.43 21.67
CA PHE A 209 7.98 -12.73 20.37
C PHE A 209 7.75 -14.23 20.17
N GLY A 210 8.78 -15.05 20.43
CA GLY A 210 8.67 -16.50 20.29
C GLY A 210 7.61 -17.14 21.20
N ALA A 211 7.45 -16.65 22.44
CA ALA A 211 6.41 -17.14 23.34
C ALA A 211 5.01 -16.70 22.89
N MET A 212 4.88 -15.49 22.35
CA MET A 212 3.61 -14.97 21.81
C MET A 212 3.15 -15.78 20.59
N CYS A 213 4.07 -16.21 19.71
CA CYS A 213 3.74 -17.09 18.58
C CYS A 213 3.00 -18.36 19.03
N ASP A 214 3.35 -18.93 20.19
CA ASP A 214 2.73 -20.14 20.74
C ASP A 214 1.36 -19.89 21.41
N ARG A 215 0.91 -18.62 21.49
CA ARG A 215 -0.37 -18.22 22.12
C ARG A 215 -1.43 -17.75 21.14
N THR A 216 -1.09 -17.58 19.87
CA THR A 216 -2.00 -17.03 18.86
C THR A 216 -2.45 -18.09 17.85
N SER A 217 -3.71 -18.01 17.39
CA SER A 217 -4.25 -18.91 16.35
C SER A 217 -4.15 -18.37 14.91
N VAL A 218 -3.47 -17.25 14.70
CA VAL A 218 -3.35 -16.54 13.40
C VAL A 218 -2.57 -17.29 12.31
N TRP A 219 -1.82 -18.32 12.67
CA TRP A 219 -0.89 -18.97 11.77
C TRP A 219 -1.61 -19.93 10.81
N PRO A 220 -1.43 -19.80 9.48
CA PRO A 220 -2.10 -20.69 8.52
C PRO A 220 -1.50 -22.11 8.51
N HIS A 221 -0.28 -22.28 9.05
CA HIS A 221 0.43 -23.56 9.08
C HIS A 221 1.55 -23.53 10.13
N GLU A 222 1.86 -24.68 10.74
CA GLU A 222 2.86 -24.80 11.81
C GLU A 222 4.26 -24.32 11.37
N GLN A 223 4.68 -24.65 10.15
CA GLN A 223 5.98 -24.27 9.61
C GLN A 223 6.09 -22.76 9.38
N ILE A 224 4.98 -22.06 9.15
CA ILE A 224 4.97 -20.59 9.05
C ILE A 224 5.24 -19.99 10.44
N LYS A 225 4.57 -20.51 11.48
CA LYS A 225 4.84 -20.12 12.88
C LYS A 225 6.30 -20.38 13.27
N GLU A 226 6.80 -21.59 13.01
CA GLU A 226 8.19 -21.96 13.33
C GLU A 226 9.21 -21.15 12.54
N SER A 227 8.89 -20.71 11.32
CA SER A 227 9.75 -19.81 10.55
C SER A 227 9.88 -18.44 11.21
N ALA A 228 8.78 -17.85 11.69
CA ALA A 228 8.79 -16.58 12.42
C ALA A 228 9.60 -16.70 13.73
N LYS A 229 9.42 -17.80 14.47
CA LYS A 229 10.21 -18.11 15.68
C LYS A 229 11.70 -18.32 15.36
N GLY A 230 12.02 -18.94 14.24
CA GLY A 230 13.40 -19.15 13.77
C GLY A 230 14.12 -17.84 13.48
N ILE A 231 13.45 -16.88 12.84
CA ILE A 231 13.99 -15.54 12.57
C ILE A 231 14.18 -14.75 13.86
N TYR A 232 13.24 -14.86 14.79
CA TYR A 232 13.41 -14.28 16.12
C TYR A 232 14.60 -14.89 16.89
N ARG A 233 14.79 -16.21 16.80
CA ARG A 233 15.94 -16.90 17.39
C ARG A 233 17.25 -16.38 16.79
N PHE A 234 17.32 -16.16 15.47
CA PHE A 234 18.48 -15.54 14.83
C PHE A 234 18.84 -14.18 15.48
N ALA A 235 17.86 -13.32 15.75
CA ALA A 235 18.11 -12.00 16.36
C ALA A 235 18.61 -12.07 17.82
N ASN A 236 18.26 -13.13 18.53
CA ASN A 236 18.72 -13.37 19.90
C ASN A 236 20.09 -14.04 19.96
N ASP A 237 20.35 -14.99 19.05
CA ASP A 237 21.56 -15.80 19.05
C ASP A 237 22.72 -15.12 18.32
N TYR A 238 22.46 -14.26 17.32
CA TYR A 238 23.51 -13.58 16.59
C TYR A 238 24.13 -12.45 17.44
N PRO A 239 25.47 -12.40 17.60
CA PRO A 239 26.13 -11.44 18.47
C PRO A 239 25.86 -9.97 18.13
N GLY A 240 25.32 -9.24 19.10
CA GLY A 240 25.16 -7.79 19.04
C GLY A 240 23.98 -7.29 18.21
N ILE A 241 23.00 -8.15 17.90
CA ILE A 241 21.69 -7.68 17.40
C ILE A 241 20.84 -7.22 18.59
N ARG A 242 20.32 -8.14 19.40
CA ARG A 242 19.52 -7.78 20.60
C ARG A 242 20.31 -7.85 21.91
N HIS A 243 21.17 -8.86 22.03
CA HIS A 243 21.94 -9.15 23.23
C HIS A 243 23.38 -9.54 22.85
N ALA A 244 24.21 -9.89 23.84
CA ALA A 244 25.57 -10.37 23.60
C ALA A 244 25.60 -11.57 22.62
N GLY A 245 24.54 -12.37 22.58
CA GLY A 245 24.35 -13.50 21.67
C GLY A 245 25.30 -14.66 21.97
N THR A 246 25.39 -15.60 21.03
CA THR A 246 26.28 -16.77 21.08
C THR A 246 27.34 -16.63 20.00
N ALA A 247 28.60 -16.35 20.36
CA ALA A 247 29.67 -16.13 19.37
C ALA A 247 29.81 -17.28 18.36
N ALA A 248 29.59 -18.52 18.79
CA ALA A 248 29.66 -19.71 17.94
C ALA A 248 28.51 -19.81 16.90
N SER A 249 27.42 -19.04 17.05
CA SER A 249 26.30 -19.02 16.09
C SER A 249 26.63 -18.19 14.84
N GLN A 250 27.64 -17.30 14.93
CA GLN A 250 28.00 -16.39 13.84
C GLN A 250 28.80 -17.13 12.76
N LEU A 251 28.17 -17.38 11.61
CA LEU A 251 28.84 -17.96 10.46
C LEU A 251 29.69 -16.95 9.67
N ARG A 252 29.22 -15.70 9.59
CA ARG A 252 29.92 -14.56 8.97
C ARG A 252 29.40 -13.25 9.52
N GLU A 253 30.08 -12.15 9.21
CA GLU A 253 29.59 -10.80 9.48
C GLU A 253 28.32 -10.49 8.68
N ILE A 254 27.45 -9.66 9.28
CA ILE A 254 26.16 -9.27 8.71
C ILE A 254 26.32 -8.11 7.73
N GLU A 255 25.60 -8.18 6.63
CA GLU A 255 25.71 -7.26 5.51
C GLU A 255 24.33 -6.72 5.10
N MET A 256 24.30 -5.73 4.21
CA MET A 256 23.04 -5.14 3.73
C MET A 256 22.06 -6.14 3.13
N ARG A 257 22.54 -7.20 2.46
CA ARG A 257 21.67 -8.26 1.92
C ARG A 257 20.89 -8.99 3.01
N ASP A 258 21.46 -9.14 4.19
CA ASP A 258 20.82 -9.80 5.33
C ASP A 258 19.73 -8.91 5.91
N LEU A 259 20.01 -7.61 6.04
CA LEU A 259 19.00 -6.63 6.44
C LEU A 259 17.79 -6.65 5.50
N VAL A 260 18.03 -6.59 4.18
CA VAL A 260 16.95 -6.60 3.19
C VAL A 260 16.12 -7.88 3.32
N SER A 261 16.79 -9.03 3.46
CA SER A 261 16.13 -10.33 3.58
C SER A 261 15.27 -10.41 4.85
N VAL A 262 15.84 -10.08 6.00
CA VAL A 262 15.14 -10.08 7.30
C VAL A 262 13.99 -9.08 7.30
N THR A 263 14.20 -7.88 6.75
CA THR A 263 13.17 -6.84 6.68
C THR A 263 11.97 -7.29 5.86
N ILE A 264 12.19 -7.91 4.70
CA ILE A 264 11.13 -8.43 3.84
C ILE A 264 10.36 -9.55 4.53
N MET A 265 11.07 -10.51 5.15
CA MET A 265 10.42 -11.61 5.86
C MET A 265 9.56 -11.10 7.02
N LEU A 266 10.10 -10.18 7.81
CA LEU A 266 9.41 -9.59 8.95
C LEU A 266 8.22 -8.72 8.55
N ALA A 267 8.35 -7.93 7.47
CA ALA A 267 7.22 -7.25 6.86
C ALA A 267 6.14 -8.27 6.44
N GLY A 268 6.52 -9.37 5.80
CA GLY A 268 5.61 -10.44 5.40
C GLY A 268 4.84 -11.10 6.55
N PHE A 269 5.36 -11.11 7.78
CA PHE A 269 4.64 -11.62 8.95
C PHE A 269 3.74 -10.58 9.63
N THR A 270 3.91 -9.29 9.32
CA THR A 270 3.21 -8.21 10.03
C THR A 270 1.67 -8.35 9.99
N PRO A 271 1.03 -8.83 8.89
CA PRO A 271 -0.41 -9.10 8.87
C PRO A 271 -0.89 -10.12 9.91
N TYR A 272 -0.02 -10.98 10.45
CA TYR A 272 -0.40 -11.92 11.51
C TYR A 272 -0.37 -11.30 12.91
N PHE A 273 0.22 -10.11 13.09
CA PHE A 273 0.42 -9.53 14.42
C PHE A 273 -0.72 -8.62 14.87
N THR A 274 -1.58 -8.19 13.94
CA THR A 274 -2.71 -7.31 14.22
C THR A 274 -3.77 -7.43 13.14
N ASP A 275 -5.04 -7.50 13.57
CA ASP A 275 -6.19 -7.50 12.65
C ASP A 275 -6.41 -6.14 11.97
N ALA A 276 -5.72 -5.09 12.43
CA ALA A 276 -5.78 -3.76 11.82
C ALA A 276 -5.04 -3.70 10.47
N LEU A 277 -4.24 -4.72 10.14
CA LEU A 277 -3.53 -4.85 8.87
C LEU A 277 -4.19 -5.93 8.00
N ASP A 278 -5.34 -5.60 7.41
CA ASP A 278 -6.02 -6.51 6.51
C ASP A 278 -5.37 -6.50 5.12
N ALA A 279 -4.72 -7.62 4.76
CA ALA A 279 -4.08 -7.82 3.47
C ALA A 279 -5.08 -7.90 2.30
N GLY A 280 -6.38 -8.11 2.55
CA GLY A 280 -7.46 -7.99 1.58
C GLY A 280 -7.58 -6.58 1.01
N HIS A 281 -7.28 -5.54 1.81
CA HIS A 281 -7.20 -4.15 1.38
C HIS A 281 -5.96 -3.84 0.51
N ALA A 282 -5.13 -4.83 0.16
CA ALA A 282 -4.20 -4.65 -0.96
C ALA A 282 -4.96 -4.46 -2.30
N TYR A 283 -6.20 -4.95 -2.38
CA TYR A 283 -7.10 -4.87 -3.53
C TYR A 283 -8.32 -3.97 -3.31
N SER A 284 -8.53 -3.44 -2.10
CA SER A 284 -9.66 -2.57 -1.75
C SER A 284 -9.24 -1.45 -0.77
N ASP A 285 -10.10 -0.43 -0.58
CA ASP A 285 -9.76 0.75 0.24
C ASP A 285 -9.45 0.43 1.70
#